data_AF-A0A925KZX7-F1
#
_entry.id   AF-A0A925KZX7-F1
#
_cell.length_a   1.000
_cell.length_b   1.000
_cell.length_c   1.000
_cell.angle_alpha   90.00
_cell.angle_beta   90.00
_cell.angle_gamma   90.00
#
_symmetry.space_group_name_H-M   'P 1'
#
loop_
_entity.id
_entity.type
_entity.pdbx_description
1 polymer ?
#
loop_
_entity_poly.entity_id
_entity_poly.type
_entity_poly.pdbx_seq_one_letter_code
_entity_poly.pdbx_strand_id
1 'polypeptide(L)'
;MSTVSALQTARSPKAPLAQPVETVRTVLRRDIADILRENLPSLALVPRDKAYDCIMDDPNLLHQGFQLLRTRPELFKDVVITPERAFPSSDGDALWCGRTLADVIALVVRACARRYFKKRMSGPKPKPLPMPHVGFFQSISIGLGFSAPPTRPKRKPVPTPADKLFNALRDVLLYDWQVPLIPAYAALSPQLVTKLGTKLLDYRDPLKLQVLADHTVEMAMTEGKTPLLLDNAKRLMTANTDTINAEVLWSVCQKMRMSALFPGYDVGEMRKAVSLVAATSPAALKHLLPVLGDDIRKFTLYLFTAYGKLGPVRYRQVLGADGQTWAVEAMARRIAKEPPLTGTHEEWKAKVEFWLDSAVATLDADAEKKGEMLGKLDKVK
;
A
#
# COMPACT_ATOMS: atom_id res chain seq x y z
N MET A 1 11.84 60.55 39.77
CA MET A 1 11.30 60.47 38.41
C MET A 1 10.98 59.02 38.13
N SER A 2 9.71 58.65 38.28
CA SER A 2 9.20 57.30 38.10
C SER A 2 8.42 57.27 36.80
N THR A 3 8.86 56.47 35.83
CA THR A 3 8.08 56.15 34.64
C THR A 3 8.17 54.65 34.40
N VAL A 4 7.20 53.93 34.97
CA VAL A 4 6.96 52.51 34.70
C VAL A 4 6.34 52.42 33.31
N SER A 5 7.04 51.71 32.42
CA SER A 5 6.61 51.43 31.05
C SER A 5 5.32 50.61 31.04
N ALA A 6 4.39 51.05 30.19
CA ALA A 6 3.14 50.37 29.92
C ALA A 6 3.39 48.97 29.32
N LEU A 7 2.77 47.96 29.92
CA LEU A 7 2.53 46.65 29.34
C LEU A 7 1.73 46.81 28.04
N GLN A 8 2.42 46.83 26.91
CA GLN A 8 1.80 46.51 25.62
C GLN A 8 1.55 45.00 25.60
N THR A 9 0.32 44.64 25.95
CA THR A 9 -0.28 43.35 25.64
C THR A 9 -0.15 43.12 24.13
N ALA A 10 0.78 42.25 23.75
CA ALA A 10 0.90 41.78 22.38
C ALA A 10 -0.45 41.20 21.96
N ARG A 11 -1.14 41.87 21.03
CA ARG A 11 -2.32 41.35 20.37
C ARG A 11 -1.93 40.05 19.68
N SER A 12 -2.32 38.92 20.25
CA SER A 12 -2.33 37.63 19.57
C SER A 12 -3.07 37.81 18.24
N PRO A 13 -2.46 37.52 17.08
CA PRO A 13 -3.20 37.53 15.83
C PRO A 13 -4.24 36.42 15.92
N LYS A 14 -5.52 36.81 15.94
CA LYS A 14 -6.66 35.89 15.88
C LYS A 14 -6.43 34.91 14.73
N ALA A 15 -6.59 33.61 15.02
CA ALA A 15 -6.64 32.56 14.01
C ALA A 15 -7.55 33.01 12.85
N PRO A 16 -7.16 32.82 11.57
CA PRO A 16 -7.97 33.26 10.46
C PRO A 16 -9.35 32.60 10.50
N LEU A 17 -10.40 33.40 10.68
CA LEU A 17 -11.77 32.95 10.44
C LEU A 17 -12.00 32.87 8.93
N ALA A 18 -12.57 31.73 8.53
CA ALA A 18 -13.19 31.45 7.25
C ALA A 18 -12.24 31.26 6.04
N GLN A 19 -11.60 30.08 5.97
CA GLN A 19 -11.66 29.12 4.85
C GLN A 19 -10.42 28.19 4.85
N PRO A 20 -10.32 27.24 5.81
CA PRO A 20 -9.12 26.39 5.99
C PRO A 20 -8.66 25.66 4.72
N VAL A 21 -9.61 25.24 3.87
CA VAL A 21 -9.31 24.50 2.64
C VAL A 21 -8.67 25.40 1.57
N GLU A 22 -9.07 26.67 1.48
CA GLU A 22 -8.49 27.62 0.52
C GLU A 22 -7.06 28.01 0.94
N THR A 23 -6.83 28.19 2.23
CA THR A 23 -5.49 28.39 2.80
C THR A 23 -4.57 27.22 2.46
N VAL A 24 -5.01 26.00 2.75
CA VAL A 24 -4.26 24.77 2.41
C VAL A 24 -3.97 24.71 0.90
N ARG A 25 -4.96 24.97 0.05
CA ARG A 25 -4.78 24.94 -1.41
C ARG A 25 -3.77 25.98 -1.92
N THR A 26 -3.75 27.16 -1.31
CA THR A 26 -2.84 28.25 -1.70
C THR A 26 -1.40 27.91 -1.33
N VAL A 27 -1.19 27.45 -0.09
CA VAL A 27 0.11 27.02 0.42
C VAL A 27 0.65 25.82 -0.36
N LEU A 28 -0.21 24.83 -0.67
CA LEU A 28 0.17 23.67 -1.46
C LEU A 28 0.62 24.04 -2.88
N ARG A 29 -0.02 25.03 -3.50
CA ARG A 29 0.24 25.44 -4.89
C ARG A 29 1.47 26.32 -5.05
N ARG A 30 1.90 27.00 -3.98
CA ARG A 30 3.03 27.93 -3.99
C ARG A 30 4.19 27.30 -3.23
N ASP A 31 4.18 27.44 -1.91
CA ASP A 31 5.33 27.18 -1.06
C ASP A 31 5.72 25.70 -1.08
N ILE A 32 4.76 24.79 -0.92
CA ILE A 32 5.04 23.34 -0.95
C ILE A 32 5.47 22.89 -2.34
N ALA A 33 4.79 23.36 -3.40
CA ALA A 33 5.16 22.99 -4.77
C ALA A 33 6.57 23.47 -5.14
N ASP A 34 6.98 24.64 -4.65
CA ASP A 34 8.32 25.18 -4.85
C ASP A 34 9.38 24.36 -4.12
N ILE A 35 9.17 24.05 -2.83
CA ILE A 35 10.06 23.17 -2.04
C ILE A 35 10.23 21.82 -2.74
N LEU A 36 9.13 21.20 -3.18
CA LEU A 36 9.18 19.91 -3.86
C LEU A 36 9.91 19.97 -5.19
N ARG A 37 9.71 21.03 -5.98
CA ARG A 37 10.40 21.20 -7.27
C ARG A 37 11.91 21.35 -7.11
N GLU A 38 12.36 22.04 -6.07
CA GLU A 38 13.79 22.24 -5.79
C GLU A 38 14.49 20.99 -5.26
N ASN A 39 13.75 20.07 -4.65
CA ASN A 39 14.31 18.90 -3.97
C ASN A 39 14.02 17.56 -4.66
N LEU A 40 13.10 17.51 -5.62
CA LEU A 40 12.79 16.31 -6.39
C LEU A 40 13.39 16.40 -7.80
N PRO A 41 14.38 15.55 -8.15
CA PRO A 41 15.03 15.59 -9.47
C PRO A 41 14.04 15.48 -10.63
N SER A 42 12.98 14.68 -10.46
CA SER A 42 11.92 14.47 -11.46
C SER A 42 11.15 15.74 -11.83
N LEU A 43 11.23 16.80 -11.02
CA LEU A 43 10.54 18.07 -11.23
C LEU A 43 11.46 19.19 -11.75
N ALA A 44 12.77 18.94 -11.90
CA ALA A 44 13.75 19.97 -12.25
C ALA A 44 13.42 20.71 -13.57
N LEU A 45 12.84 20.01 -14.55
CA LEU A 45 12.46 20.56 -15.85
C LEU A 45 11.00 21.03 -15.91
N VAL A 46 10.23 20.87 -14.83
CA VAL A 46 8.81 21.23 -14.81
C VAL A 46 8.65 22.73 -14.50
N PRO A 47 7.90 23.49 -15.34
CA PRO A 47 7.61 24.89 -15.07
C PRO A 47 6.95 25.10 -13.70
N ARG A 48 7.29 26.20 -13.02
CA ARG A 48 6.81 26.50 -11.65
C ARG A 48 5.29 26.46 -11.55
N ASP A 49 4.60 27.02 -12.54
CA ASP A 49 3.15 27.08 -12.64
C ASP A 49 2.48 25.71 -12.83
N LYS A 50 3.23 24.71 -13.32
CA LYS A 50 2.75 23.34 -13.57
C LYS A 50 3.19 22.34 -12.51
N ALA A 51 4.12 22.69 -11.63
CA ALA A 51 4.70 21.76 -10.65
C ALA A 51 3.62 21.12 -9.77
N TYR A 52 2.71 21.92 -9.19
CA TYR A 52 1.61 21.41 -8.38
C TYR A 52 0.72 20.41 -9.14
N ASP A 53 0.33 20.75 -10.37
CA ASP A 53 -0.55 19.89 -11.15
C ASP A 53 0.14 18.61 -11.58
N CYS A 54 1.43 18.68 -11.91
CA CYS A 54 2.27 17.52 -12.21
C CYS A 54 2.36 16.55 -11.02
N ILE A 55 2.64 17.07 -9.81
CA ILE A 55 2.69 16.27 -8.58
C ILE A 55 1.34 15.62 -8.29
N MET A 56 0.25 16.38 -8.37
CA MET A 56 -1.08 15.89 -8.02
C MET A 56 -1.68 14.90 -9.04
N ASP A 57 -1.18 14.90 -10.28
CA ASP A 57 -1.59 13.96 -11.34
C ASP A 57 -0.79 12.64 -11.33
N ASP A 58 0.32 12.57 -10.59
CA ASP A 58 1.17 11.38 -10.48
C ASP A 58 1.30 10.93 -9.02
N PRO A 59 0.66 9.80 -8.63
CA PRO A 59 0.80 9.23 -7.29
C PRO A 59 2.25 8.99 -6.87
N ASN A 60 3.17 8.64 -7.78
CA ASN A 60 4.56 8.39 -7.42
C ASN A 60 5.27 9.68 -7.00
N LEU A 61 5.06 10.78 -7.73
CA LEU A 61 5.62 12.09 -7.38
C LEU A 61 5.05 12.61 -6.06
N LEU A 62 3.74 12.43 -5.84
CA LEU A 62 3.12 12.80 -4.57
C LEU A 62 3.68 11.97 -3.41
N HIS A 63 3.90 10.67 -3.60
CA HIS A 63 4.49 9.81 -2.57
C HIS A 63 5.92 10.25 -2.23
N GLN A 64 6.74 10.58 -3.22
CA GLN A 64 8.07 11.15 -3.00
C GLN A 64 8.01 12.47 -2.23
N GLY A 65 7.01 13.31 -2.50
CA GLY A 65 6.78 14.54 -1.74
C GLY A 65 6.45 14.29 -0.27
N PHE A 66 5.61 13.30 0.03
CA PHE A 66 5.36 12.88 1.41
C PHE A 66 6.60 12.28 2.08
N GLN A 67 7.39 11.46 1.36
CA GLN A 67 8.66 10.94 1.89
C GLN A 67 9.60 12.09 2.26
N LEU A 68 9.74 13.10 1.40
CA LEU A 68 10.57 14.27 1.70
C LEU A 68 10.10 15.03 2.93
N LEU A 69 8.79 15.23 3.10
CA LEU A 69 8.20 15.84 4.29
C LEU A 69 8.56 15.09 5.57
N ARG A 70 8.58 13.74 5.52
CA ARG A 70 8.91 12.89 6.68
C ARG A 70 10.41 12.83 6.96
N THR A 71 11.25 12.78 5.92
CA THR A 71 12.70 12.61 6.08
C THR A 71 13.46 13.92 6.28
N ARG A 72 12.91 15.03 5.78
CA ARG A 72 13.51 16.38 5.83
C ARG A 72 12.48 17.43 6.27
N PRO A 73 11.93 17.32 7.49
CA PRO A 73 10.92 18.26 8.00
C PRO A 73 11.41 19.71 8.07
N GLU A 74 12.72 19.93 8.18
CA GLU A 74 13.35 21.25 8.23
C GLU A 74 13.08 22.11 6.98
N LEU A 75 12.82 21.47 5.83
CA LEU A 75 12.47 22.17 4.58
C LEU A 75 11.05 22.77 4.64
N PHE A 76 10.20 22.24 5.51
CA PHE A 76 8.77 22.57 5.58
C PHE A 76 8.41 23.38 6.83
N LYS A 77 9.36 23.64 7.73
CA LYS A 77 9.16 24.30 9.02
C LYS A 77 8.52 25.69 8.93
N ASP A 78 8.73 26.41 7.83
CA ASP A 78 8.21 27.76 7.64
C ASP A 78 6.79 27.76 7.02
N VAL A 79 6.32 26.59 6.59
CA VAL A 79 5.08 26.41 5.81
C VAL A 79 4.06 25.55 6.56
N VAL A 80 4.51 24.43 7.12
CA VAL A 80 3.69 23.49 7.89
C VAL A 80 3.91 23.79 9.38
N ILE A 81 3.11 24.72 9.90
CA ILE A 81 3.25 25.26 11.26
C ILE A 81 2.02 25.00 12.11
N THR A 82 2.23 24.74 13.40
CA THR A 82 1.20 24.73 14.44
C THR A 82 0.83 26.17 14.86
N PRO A 83 -0.25 26.37 15.64
CA PRO A 83 -0.54 27.68 16.24
C PRO A 83 0.63 28.28 17.04
N GLU A 84 1.47 27.44 17.63
CA GLU A 84 2.67 27.79 18.40
C GLU A 84 3.88 28.12 17.51
N ARG A 85 3.73 28.11 16.18
CA ARG A 85 4.79 28.33 15.19
C ARG A 85 5.93 27.30 15.23
N ALA A 86 5.61 26.08 15.63
CA ALA A 86 6.52 24.95 15.54
C ALA A 86 6.11 24.03 14.39
N PHE A 87 7.02 23.17 13.94
CA PHE A 87 6.67 22.05 13.06
C PHE A 87 5.90 20.99 13.87
N PRO A 88 4.81 20.40 13.32
CA PRO A 88 4.03 19.38 14.02
C PRO A 88 4.89 18.16 14.38
N SER A 89 4.75 17.68 15.62
CA SER A 89 5.43 16.48 16.13
C SER A 89 4.67 15.19 15.79
N SER A 90 3.35 15.29 15.57
CA SER A 90 2.46 14.18 15.23
C SER A 90 1.43 14.59 14.18
N ASP A 91 0.89 13.59 13.47
CA ASP A 91 -0.19 13.79 12.49
C ASP A 91 -1.48 14.32 13.15
N GLY A 92 -1.64 14.10 14.46
CA GLY A 92 -2.76 14.61 15.24
C GLY A 92 -2.68 16.11 15.55
N ASP A 93 -1.53 16.75 15.34
CA ASP A 93 -1.32 18.13 15.75
C ASP A 93 -2.09 19.09 14.86
N ALA A 94 -2.74 20.07 15.50
CA ALA A 94 -3.43 21.14 14.81
C ALA A 94 -2.42 22.06 14.13
N LEU A 95 -2.67 22.37 12.87
CA LEU A 95 -1.94 23.37 12.10
C LEU A 95 -2.58 24.74 12.31
N TRP A 96 -1.84 25.80 11.94
CA TRP A 96 -2.29 27.18 12.04
C TRP A 96 -3.62 27.46 11.32
N CYS A 97 -3.97 26.66 10.31
CA CYS A 97 -5.25 26.75 9.60
C CYS A 97 -6.44 26.09 10.34
N GLY A 98 -6.24 25.55 11.55
CA GLY A 98 -7.26 24.93 12.38
C GLY A 98 -7.61 23.48 12.02
N ARG A 99 -6.88 22.86 11.09
CA ARG A 99 -6.99 21.42 10.75
C ARG A 99 -5.78 20.67 11.28
N THR A 100 -5.94 19.38 11.54
CA THR A 100 -4.80 18.52 11.88
C THR A 100 -3.93 18.25 10.65
N LEU A 101 -2.67 17.87 10.86
CA LEU A 101 -1.81 17.41 9.77
C LEU A 101 -2.42 16.19 9.05
N ALA A 102 -3.02 15.25 9.80
CA ALA A 102 -3.75 14.10 9.26
C ALA A 102 -4.89 14.52 8.32
N ASP A 103 -5.68 15.54 8.69
CA ASP A 103 -6.75 16.05 7.84
C ASP A 103 -6.23 16.63 6.53
N VAL A 104 -5.11 17.36 6.58
CA VAL A 104 -4.47 17.93 5.39
C VAL A 104 -3.92 16.82 4.49
N ILE A 105 -3.24 15.81 5.06
CA ILE A 105 -2.78 14.63 4.33
C ILE A 105 -3.96 13.96 3.63
N ALA A 106 -5.03 13.65 4.37
CA ALA A 106 -6.23 13.02 3.80
C ALA A 106 -6.83 13.84 2.65
N LEU A 107 -6.90 15.17 2.78
CA LEU A 107 -7.37 16.06 1.70
C LEU A 107 -6.51 15.96 0.44
N VAL A 108 -5.18 15.94 0.59
CA VAL A 108 -4.23 15.83 -0.52
C VAL A 108 -4.34 14.46 -1.19
N VAL A 109 -4.34 13.37 -0.40
CA VAL A 109 -4.49 12.00 -0.90
C VAL A 109 -5.81 11.83 -1.67
N ARG A 110 -6.92 12.31 -1.12
CA ARG A 110 -8.24 12.30 -1.79
C ARG A 110 -8.24 13.10 -3.08
N ALA A 111 -7.61 14.28 -3.09
CA ALA A 111 -7.52 15.11 -4.28
C ALA A 111 -6.72 14.41 -5.40
N CYS A 112 -5.58 13.79 -5.08
CA CYS A 112 -4.78 13.02 -6.01
C CYS A 112 -5.56 11.81 -6.55
N ALA A 113 -6.15 10.99 -5.67
CA ALA A 113 -6.94 9.83 -6.07
C ALA A 113 -8.09 10.22 -7.00
N ARG A 114 -8.81 11.31 -6.69
CA ARG A 114 -9.90 11.81 -7.53
C ARG A 114 -9.41 12.21 -8.93
N ARG A 115 -8.27 12.91 -9.03
CA ARG A 115 -7.66 13.29 -10.32
C ARG A 115 -7.26 12.06 -11.12
N TYR A 116 -6.57 11.12 -10.47
CA TYR A 116 -6.11 9.88 -11.08
C TYR A 116 -7.27 9.03 -11.61
N PHE A 117 -8.30 8.79 -10.80
CA PHE A 117 -9.49 8.03 -11.18
C PHE A 117 -10.21 8.66 -12.36
N LYS A 118 -10.38 9.99 -12.34
CA LYS A 118 -10.98 10.71 -13.48
C LYS A 118 -10.15 10.53 -14.74
N LYS A 119 -8.83 10.70 -14.67
CA LYS A 119 -7.93 10.53 -15.82
C LYS A 119 -7.99 9.10 -16.39
N ARG A 120 -7.97 8.09 -15.53
CA ARG A 120 -7.92 6.66 -15.94
C ARG A 120 -9.26 6.10 -16.41
N MET A 121 -10.37 6.53 -15.83
CA MET A 121 -11.72 6.02 -16.12
C MET A 121 -12.60 7.06 -16.84
N SER A 122 -11.99 8.04 -17.52
CA SER A 122 -12.72 8.99 -18.35
C SER A 122 -13.45 8.25 -19.47
N GLY A 123 -14.76 8.09 -19.33
CA GLY A 123 -15.63 7.67 -20.43
C GLY A 123 -15.68 8.71 -21.55
N PRO A 124 -16.27 8.38 -22.71
CA PRO A 124 -16.39 9.32 -23.83
C PRO A 124 -17.06 10.62 -23.37
N LYS A 125 -16.48 11.75 -23.77
CA LYS A 125 -17.01 13.07 -23.43
C LYS A 125 -18.48 13.15 -23.88
N PRO A 126 -19.41 13.56 -23.01
CA PRO A 126 -20.82 13.62 -23.38
C PRO A 126 -21.00 14.56 -24.58
N LYS A 127 -21.68 14.09 -25.63
CA LYS A 127 -22.04 14.92 -26.78
C LYS A 127 -22.82 16.16 -26.29
N PRO A 128 -22.54 17.34 -26.87
CA PRO A 128 -23.28 18.56 -26.52
C PRO A 128 -24.77 18.34 -26.75
N LEU A 129 -25.61 18.85 -25.83
CA LEU A 129 -27.05 18.85 -26.06
C LEU A 129 -27.37 19.74 -27.26
N PRO A 130 -28.30 19.33 -28.15
CA PRO A 130 -28.78 20.21 -29.21
C PRO A 130 -29.32 21.50 -28.59
N MET A 131 -28.98 22.64 -29.17
CA MET A 131 -29.54 23.91 -28.72
C MET A 131 -31.05 23.91 -28.95
N PRO A 132 -31.85 24.49 -28.05
CA PRO A 132 -33.28 24.65 -28.28
C PRO A 132 -33.48 25.43 -29.58
N HIS A 133 -34.33 24.93 -30.47
CA HIS A 133 -34.61 25.57 -31.75
C HIS A 133 -35.30 26.91 -31.50
N VAL A 134 -34.61 28.01 -31.77
CA VAL A 134 -35.14 29.37 -31.61
C VAL A 134 -35.96 29.69 -32.85
N GLY A 135 -37.27 29.93 -32.69
CA GLY A 135 -38.13 30.34 -33.81
C GLY A 135 -37.74 31.71 -34.36
N PHE A 136 -38.05 31.98 -35.63
CA PHE A 136 -37.69 33.24 -36.31
C PHE A 136 -38.14 34.50 -35.54
N PHE A 137 -39.39 34.54 -35.07
CA PHE A 137 -39.91 35.66 -34.26
C PHE A 137 -39.19 35.83 -32.93
N GLN A 138 -38.73 34.74 -32.32
CA GLN A 138 -37.99 34.76 -31.06
C GLN A 138 -36.54 35.24 -31.26
N SER A 139 -35.95 34.99 -32.43
CA SER A 139 -34.63 35.53 -32.78
C SER A 139 -34.66 37.05 -32.96
N ILE A 140 -35.75 37.59 -33.51
CA ILE A 140 -35.95 39.04 -33.67
C ILE A 140 -36.17 39.71 -32.30
N SER A 141 -36.99 39.12 -31.42
CA SER A 141 -37.22 39.68 -30.09
C SER A 141 -35.95 39.66 -29.20
N ILE A 142 -35.10 38.64 -29.35
CA ILE A 142 -33.79 38.57 -28.71
C ILE A 142 -32.84 39.63 -29.31
N GLY A 143 -32.82 39.81 -30.63
CA GLY A 143 -31.98 40.81 -31.31
C GLY A 143 -32.31 42.25 -30.94
N LEU A 144 -33.58 42.53 -30.63
CA LEU A 144 -34.06 43.84 -30.17
C LEU A 144 -34.02 44.01 -28.63
N GLY A 145 -33.54 43.02 -27.87
CA GLY A 145 -33.40 43.10 -26.41
C GLY A 145 -34.69 42.93 -25.61
N PHE A 146 -35.81 42.54 -26.26
CA PHE A 146 -37.10 42.31 -25.60
C PHE A 146 -37.21 40.92 -24.95
N SER A 147 -36.25 40.02 -25.18
CA SER A 147 -36.27 38.67 -24.60
C SER A 147 -34.86 38.17 -24.30
N ALA A 148 -34.68 37.54 -23.13
CA ALA A 148 -33.43 36.91 -22.78
C ALA A 148 -33.16 35.69 -23.70
N PRO A 149 -31.91 35.49 -24.15
CA PRO A 149 -31.57 34.32 -24.94
C PRO A 149 -31.85 33.04 -24.14
N PRO A 150 -32.33 31.95 -24.80
CA PRO A 150 -32.62 30.70 -24.11
C PRO A 150 -31.36 30.18 -23.42
N THR A 151 -31.46 29.96 -22.11
CA THR A 151 -30.35 29.40 -21.34
C THR A 151 -30.09 27.97 -21.79
N ARG A 152 -28.82 27.64 -22.08
CA ARG A 152 -28.46 26.27 -22.45
C ARG A 152 -28.89 25.32 -21.32
N PRO A 153 -29.65 24.25 -21.62
CA PRO A 153 -30.04 23.29 -20.59
C PRO A 153 -28.79 22.70 -19.94
N LYS A 154 -28.60 22.96 -18.64
CA LYS A 154 -27.51 22.37 -17.85
C LYS A 154 -27.89 20.93 -17.53
N ARG A 155 -27.14 19.94 -18.05
CA ARG A 155 -27.30 18.55 -17.60
C ARG A 155 -27.02 18.48 -16.10
N LYS A 156 -27.87 17.80 -15.34
CA LYS A 156 -27.51 17.35 -13.99
C LYS A 156 -26.24 16.49 -14.11
N PRO A 157 -25.18 16.74 -13.34
CA PRO A 157 -23.95 15.97 -13.45
C PRO A 157 -24.24 14.52 -13.02
N VAL A 158 -24.29 13.61 -13.99
CA VAL A 158 -24.38 12.18 -13.71
C VAL A 158 -23.02 11.72 -13.18
N PRO A 159 -22.95 11.06 -12.02
CA PRO A 159 -21.68 10.57 -11.48
C PRO A 159 -21.00 9.62 -12.47
N THR A 160 -19.77 9.94 -12.87
CA THR A 160 -18.95 9.06 -13.70
C THR A 160 -18.55 7.80 -12.92
N PRO A 161 -18.11 6.71 -13.58
CA PRO A 161 -17.53 5.56 -12.88
C PRO A 161 -16.42 5.96 -11.90
N ALA A 162 -15.59 6.93 -12.30
CA ALA A 162 -14.57 7.52 -11.45
C ALA A 162 -15.14 8.20 -10.19
N ASP A 163 -16.22 8.97 -10.34
CA ASP A 163 -16.86 9.63 -9.20
C ASP A 163 -17.51 8.61 -8.25
N LYS A 164 -18.10 7.53 -8.78
CA LYS A 164 -18.66 6.44 -7.97
C LYS A 164 -17.58 5.74 -7.14
N LEU A 165 -16.47 5.35 -7.77
CA LEU A 165 -15.35 4.73 -7.07
C LEU A 165 -14.74 5.66 -6.03
N PHE A 166 -14.51 6.93 -6.41
CA PHE A 166 -13.99 7.93 -5.48
C PHE A 166 -14.90 8.09 -4.26
N ASN A 167 -16.22 8.20 -4.45
CA ASN A 167 -17.16 8.36 -3.35
C ASN A 167 -17.17 7.13 -2.42
N ALA A 168 -16.99 5.91 -2.95
CA ALA A 168 -16.87 4.71 -2.15
C ALA A 168 -15.56 4.67 -1.33
N LEU A 169 -14.45 5.17 -1.90
CA LEU A 169 -13.12 5.16 -1.27
C LEU A 169 -12.83 6.35 -0.36
N ARG A 170 -13.53 7.48 -0.55
CA ARG A 170 -13.16 8.77 0.06
C ARG A 170 -12.94 8.68 1.56
N ASP A 171 -13.82 7.97 2.25
CA ASP A 171 -13.82 7.91 3.72
C ASP A 171 -12.70 7.03 4.28
N VAL A 172 -12.09 6.18 3.44
CA VAL A 172 -10.95 5.31 3.80
C VAL A 172 -9.62 5.78 3.20
N LEU A 173 -9.60 6.85 2.39
CA LEU A 173 -8.38 7.52 1.92
C LEU A 173 -7.95 8.57 2.95
N LEU A 174 -7.10 8.16 3.88
CA LEU A 174 -6.72 8.93 5.07
C LEU A 174 -5.22 9.18 5.18
N TYR A 175 -4.40 8.24 4.69
CA TYR A 175 -2.98 8.20 4.99
C TYR A 175 -2.11 8.37 3.74
N ASP A 176 -0.92 8.94 3.92
CA ASP A 176 0.10 9.14 2.90
C ASP A 176 0.63 7.82 2.31
N TRP A 177 0.74 6.76 3.11
CA TRP A 177 1.14 5.43 2.62
C TRP A 177 0.19 4.84 1.57
N GLN A 178 -1.05 5.35 1.47
CA GLN A 178 -2.03 4.90 0.48
C GLN A 178 -1.80 5.48 -0.92
N VAL A 179 -1.01 6.55 -1.03
CA VAL A 179 -0.72 7.21 -2.32
C VAL A 179 -0.19 6.23 -3.38
N PRO A 180 0.88 5.43 -3.12
CA PRO A 180 1.37 4.46 -4.11
C PRO A 180 0.36 3.35 -4.46
N LEU A 181 -0.70 3.17 -3.65
CA LEU A 181 -1.75 2.17 -3.88
C LEU A 181 -2.90 2.70 -4.75
N ILE A 182 -2.96 4.01 -5.02
CA ILE A 182 -4.00 4.63 -5.87
C ILE A 182 -4.16 3.93 -7.23
N PRO A 183 -3.09 3.57 -7.97
CA PRO A 183 -3.21 2.82 -9.21
C PRO A 183 -3.86 1.44 -9.05
N ALA A 184 -3.65 0.76 -7.92
CA ALA A 184 -4.26 -0.53 -7.62
C ALA A 184 -5.74 -0.37 -7.23
N TYR A 185 -6.07 0.66 -6.43
CA TYR A 185 -7.45 0.98 -6.08
C TYR A 185 -8.33 1.27 -7.30
N ALA A 186 -7.75 1.85 -8.37
CA ALA A 186 -8.48 2.12 -9.61
C ALA A 186 -9.00 0.86 -10.33
N ALA A 187 -8.51 -0.33 -9.97
CA ALA A 187 -8.99 -1.60 -10.52
C ALA A 187 -10.16 -2.19 -9.69
N LEU A 188 -10.42 -1.67 -8.49
CA LEU A 188 -11.48 -2.19 -7.62
C LEU A 188 -12.86 -1.68 -8.06
N SER A 189 -13.90 -2.48 -7.80
CA SER A 189 -15.27 -2.04 -7.97
C SER A 189 -15.74 -1.18 -6.77
N PRO A 190 -16.67 -0.23 -6.99
CA PRO A 190 -17.27 0.53 -5.89
C PRO A 190 -17.99 -0.37 -4.86
N GLN A 191 -18.60 -1.47 -5.30
CA GLN A 191 -19.34 -2.38 -4.42
C GLN A 191 -18.40 -3.11 -3.46
N LEU A 192 -17.27 -3.59 -3.97
CA LEU A 192 -16.24 -4.24 -3.17
C LEU A 192 -15.66 -3.29 -2.13
N VAL A 193 -15.34 -2.05 -2.54
CA VAL A 193 -14.82 -1.02 -1.63
C VAL A 193 -15.83 -0.75 -0.50
N THR A 194 -17.10 -0.55 -0.83
CA THR A 194 -18.13 -0.29 0.19
C THR A 194 -18.30 -1.48 1.15
N LYS A 195 -18.19 -2.73 0.65
CA LYS A 195 -18.24 -3.92 1.52
C LYS A 195 -17.02 -4.07 2.42
N LEU A 196 -15.82 -3.76 1.92
CA LEU A 196 -14.59 -3.81 2.71
C LEU A 196 -14.55 -2.70 3.75
N GLY A 197 -14.99 -1.49 3.40
CA GLY A 197 -14.95 -0.32 4.27
C GLY A 197 -13.55 -0.14 4.87
N THR A 198 -13.47 -0.03 6.19
CA THR A 198 -12.20 0.16 6.92
C THR A 198 -11.24 -1.02 6.79
N LYS A 199 -11.71 -2.24 6.50
CA LYS A 199 -10.83 -3.41 6.25
C LYS A 199 -9.94 -3.21 5.02
N LEU A 200 -10.28 -2.27 4.13
CA LEU A 200 -9.42 -1.93 3.01
C LEU A 200 -8.03 -1.42 3.48
N LEU A 201 -7.96 -0.83 4.69
CA LEU A 201 -6.73 -0.31 5.27
C LEU A 201 -5.72 -1.40 5.65
N ASP A 202 -6.17 -2.64 5.79
CA ASP A 202 -5.32 -3.80 6.08
C ASP A 202 -4.53 -4.25 4.83
N TYR A 203 -5.00 -3.87 3.63
CA TYR A 203 -4.36 -4.21 2.36
C TYR A 203 -3.36 -3.13 1.95
N ARG A 204 -2.15 -3.20 2.53
CA ARG A 204 -1.02 -2.31 2.21
C ARG A 204 -0.16 -2.77 1.03
N ASP A 205 -0.51 -3.90 0.43
CA ASP A 205 0.22 -4.52 -0.66
C ASP A 205 -0.55 -4.35 -1.98
N PRO A 206 0.03 -3.70 -3.01
CA PRO A 206 -0.63 -3.53 -4.30
C PRO A 206 -0.99 -4.87 -4.95
N LEU A 207 -0.24 -5.96 -4.70
CA LEU A 207 -0.57 -7.27 -5.23
C LEU A 207 -1.83 -7.85 -4.59
N LYS A 208 -2.03 -7.68 -3.27
CA LYS A 208 -3.31 -8.08 -2.62
C LYS A 208 -4.50 -7.34 -3.22
N LEU A 209 -4.33 -6.05 -3.50
CA LEU A 209 -5.36 -5.22 -4.12
C LEU A 209 -5.65 -5.64 -5.57
N GLN A 210 -4.64 -6.07 -6.32
CA GLN A 210 -4.84 -6.62 -7.66
C GLN A 210 -5.59 -7.95 -7.62
N VAL A 211 -5.29 -8.83 -6.65
CA VAL A 211 -6.04 -10.07 -6.45
C VAL A 211 -7.50 -9.75 -6.12
N LEU A 212 -7.75 -8.76 -5.26
CA LEU A 212 -9.10 -8.28 -4.93
C LEU A 212 -9.87 -7.73 -6.15
N ALA A 213 -9.17 -7.20 -7.15
CA ALA A 213 -9.78 -6.70 -8.37
C ALA A 213 -10.20 -7.81 -9.36
N ASP A 214 -9.79 -9.06 -9.14
CA ASP A 214 -10.26 -10.20 -9.95
C ASP A 214 -11.76 -10.42 -9.71
N HIS A 215 -12.55 -10.49 -10.78
CA HIS A 215 -14.00 -10.60 -10.70
C HIS A 215 -14.48 -11.84 -9.91
N THR A 216 -13.75 -12.96 -10.00
CA THR A 216 -14.08 -14.20 -9.26
C THR A 216 -13.86 -14.03 -7.76
N VAL A 217 -12.79 -13.30 -7.40
CA VAL A 217 -12.40 -12.99 -6.02
C VAL A 217 -13.37 -11.96 -5.43
N GLU A 218 -13.74 -10.96 -6.22
CA GLU A 218 -14.75 -9.96 -5.86
C GLU A 218 -16.09 -10.65 -5.55
N MET A 219 -16.58 -11.52 -6.42
CA MET A 219 -17.84 -12.25 -6.18
C MET A 219 -17.75 -13.07 -4.89
N ALA A 220 -16.68 -13.83 -4.67
CA ALA A 220 -16.48 -14.58 -3.44
C ALA A 220 -16.49 -13.69 -2.19
N MET A 221 -15.81 -12.54 -2.23
CA MET A 221 -15.79 -11.57 -1.14
C MET A 221 -17.17 -10.94 -0.90
N THR A 222 -17.93 -10.68 -1.96
CA THR A 222 -19.29 -10.18 -1.84
C THR A 222 -20.24 -11.20 -1.21
N GLU A 223 -19.97 -12.50 -1.38
CA GLU A 223 -20.66 -13.62 -0.73
C GLU A 223 -20.13 -13.94 0.68
N GLY A 224 -19.15 -13.18 1.19
CA GLY A 224 -18.55 -13.39 2.51
C GLY A 224 -17.51 -14.51 2.57
N LYS A 225 -17.05 -15.03 1.43
CA LYS A 225 -15.97 -16.04 1.36
C LYS A 225 -14.63 -15.34 1.15
N THR A 226 -13.68 -15.54 2.07
CA THR A 226 -12.31 -15.08 1.87
C THR A 226 -11.66 -15.87 0.71
N PRO A 227 -11.04 -15.20 -0.27
CA PRO A 227 -10.24 -15.83 -1.32
C PRO A 227 -8.99 -16.49 -0.76
N LEU A 228 -8.58 -17.61 -1.35
CA LEU A 228 -7.46 -18.41 -0.86
C LEU A 228 -6.18 -17.59 -0.63
N LEU A 229 -5.78 -16.74 -1.58
CA LEU A 229 -4.54 -15.95 -1.50
C LEU A 229 -4.57 -14.80 -0.48
N LEU A 230 -5.75 -14.45 0.04
CA LEU A 230 -5.92 -13.40 1.04
C LEU A 230 -6.06 -13.97 2.46
N ASP A 231 -5.98 -15.29 2.59
CA ASP A 231 -6.11 -15.99 3.85
C ASP A 231 -4.76 -16.21 4.54
N ASN A 232 -4.83 -16.70 5.76
CA ASN A 232 -3.68 -17.14 6.53
C ASN A 232 -3.21 -18.53 6.09
N ALA A 233 -2.01 -18.93 6.50
CA ALA A 233 -1.45 -20.22 6.16
C ALA A 233 -2.20 -21.41 6.77
N LYS A 234 -3.06 -21.21 7.80
CA LYS A 234 -3.86 -22.30 8.37
C LYS A 234 -4.83 -22.87 7.34
N ARG A 235 -5.21 -22.11 6.32
CA ARG A 235 -6.04 -22.61 5.22
C ARG A 235 -5.33 -23.63 4.33
N LEU A 236 -4.00 -23.70 4.38
CA LEU A 236 -3.23 -24.79 3.76
C LEU A 236 -3.28 -26.09 4.56
N MET A 237 -3.70 -26.05 5.83
CA MET A 237 -3.64 -27.22 6.70
C MET A 237 -4.85 -28.12 6.50
N THR A 238 -4.63 -29.42 6.65
CA THR A 238 -5.69 -30.42 6.73
C THR A 238 -6.25 -30.42 8.16
N ALA A 239 -7.57 -30.29 8.31
CA ALA A 239 -8.23 -30.04 9.60
C ALA A 239 -7.93 -31.04 10.74
N ASN A 240 -7.45 -32.24 10.40
CA ASN A 240 -7.29 -33.35 11.35
C ASN A 240 -5.84 -33.77 11.61
N THR A 241 -4.89 -33.34 10.79
CA THR A 241 -3.52 -33.93 10.78
C THR A 241 -2.41 -32.91 10.99
N ASP A 242 -2.73 -31.61 11.06
CA ASP A 242 -1.74 -30.51 11.12
C ASP A 242 -0.67 -30.59 10.02
N THR A 243 -1.00 -31.25 8.90
CA THR A 243 -0.16 -31.36 7.71
C THR A 243 -0.69 -30.46 6.59
N ILE A 244 0.20 -30.07 5.68
CA ILE A 244 -0.16 -29.25 4.52
C ILE A 244 -0.96 -30.08 3.52
N ASN A 245 -2.12 -29.58 3.10
CA ASN A 245 -2.91 -30.13 2.01
C ASN A 245 -2.24 -29.80 0.66
N ALA A 246 -1.72 -30.84 -0.01
CA ALA A 246 -0.98 -30.71 -1.27
C ALA A 246 -1.82 -30.10 -2.42
N GLU A 247 -3.12 -30.37 -2.48
CA GLU A 247 -4.00 -29.83 -3.53
C GLU A 247 -4.26 -28.33 -3.32
N VAL A 248 -4.49 -27.91 -2.07
CA VAL A 248 -4.63 -26.49 -1.75
C VAL A 248 -3.29 -25.76 -2.00
N LEU A 249 -2.17 -26.36 -1.59
CA LEU A 249 -0.83 -25.82 -1.85
C LEU A 249 -0.56 -25.68 -3.36
N TRP A 250 -0.92 -26.69 -4.16
CA TRP A 250 -0.83 -26.62 -5.62
C TRP A 250 -1.64 -25.45 -6.19
N SER A 251 -2.89 -25.28 -5.73
CA SER A 251 -3.74 -24.17 -6.15
C SER A 251 -3.12 -22.80 -5.81
N VAL A 252 -2.52 -22.66 -4.62
CA VAL A 252 -1.79 -21.44 -4.25
C VAL A 252 -0.61 -21.22 -5.19
N CYS A 253 0.18 -22.25 -5.49
CA CYS A 253 1.33 -22.15 -6.37
C CYS A 253 0.96 -21.68 -7.78
N GLN A 254 -0.15 -22.21 -8.33
CA GLN A 254 -0.66 -21.79 -9.63
C GLN A 254 -1.10 -20.32 -9.61
N LYS A 255 -1.86 -19.90 -8.60
CA LYS A 255 -2.36 -18.53 -8.48
C LYS A 255 -1.24 -17.51 -8.23
N MET A 256 -0.18 -17.91 -7.53
CA MET A 256 1.00 -17.08 -7.30
C MET A 256 1.99 -17.08 -8.49
N ARG A 257 1.76 -17.91 -9.51
CA ARG A 257 2.68 -18.13 -10.63
C ARG A 257 4.09 -18.52 -10.18
N MET A 258 4.17 -19.46 -9.22
CA MET A 258 5.43 -19.88 -8.61
C MET A 258 6.47 -20.36 -9.63
N SER A 259 6.07 -20.96 -10.76
CA SER A 259 7.01 -21.40 -11.80
C SER A 259 7.83 -20.26 -12.41
N ALA A 260 7.29 -19.03 -12.45
CA ALA A 260 8.04 -17.87 -12.93
C ALA A 260 9.12 -17.41 -11.93
N LEU A 261 8.90 -17.65 -10.63
CA LEU A 261 9.84 -17.25 -9.57
C LEU A 261 11.01 -18.23 -9.39
N PHE A 262 10.84 -19.46 -9.87
CA PHE A 262 11.82 -20.56 -9.77
C PHE A 262 12.20 -21.04 -11.18
N PRO A 263 13.06 -20.29 -11.90
CA PRO A 263 13.48 -20.66 -13.24
C PRO A 263 14.14 -22.05 -13.22
N GLY A 264 13.74 -22.90 -14.17
CA GLY A 264 14.15 -24.31 -14.23
C GLY A 264 13.14 -25.30 -13.63
N TYR A 265 12.11 -24.82 -12.93
CA TYR A 265 11.02 -25.66 -12.44
C TYR A 265 9.91 -25.72 -13.49
N ASP A 266 9.89 -26.79 -14.28
CA ASP A 266 8.73 -27.09 -15.12
C ASP A 266 7.51 -27.53 -14.26
N VAL A 267 6.38 -27.81 -14.90
CA VAL A 267 5.16 -28.23 -14.19
C VAL A 267 5.38 -29.51 -13.40
N GLY A 268 6.21 -30.43 -13.89
CA GLY A 268 6.53 -31.69 -13.24
C GLY A 268 7.39 -31.50 -11.99
N GLU A 269 8.47 -30.74 -12.11
CA GLU A 269 9.36 -30.37 -11.00
C GLU A 269 8.62 -29.56 -9.95
N MET A 270 7.72 -28.65 -10.37
CA MET A 270 6.88 -27.94 -9.42
C MET A 270 5.96 -28.89 -8.64
N ARG A 271 5.34 -29.89 -9.30
CA ARG A 271 4.53 -30.90 -8.59
C ARG A 271 5.35 -31.75 -7.62
N LYS A 272 6.59 -32.12 -7.98
CA LYS A 272 7.51 -32.82 -7.07
C LYS A 272 7.85 -31.95 -5.85
N ALA A 273 8.15 -30.67 -6.08
CA ALA A 273 8.39 -29.72 -5.01
C ALA A 273 7.18 -29.58 -4.09
N VAL A 274 5.97 -29.47 -4.64
CA VAL A 274 4.71 -29.41 -3.87
C VAL A 274 4.54 -30.65 -2.99
N SER A 275 4.82 -31.85 -3.52
CA SER A 275 4.73 -33.09 -2.75
C SER A 275 5.70 -33.10 -1.57
N LEU A 276 6.96 -32.67 -1.77
CA LEU A 276 7.96 -32.62 -0.71
C LEU A 276 7.71 -31.51 0.31
N VAL A 277 7.26 -30.33 -0.15
CA VAL A 277 6.87 -29.23 0.72
C VAL A 277 5.63 -29.58 1.54
N ALA A 278 4.65 -30.27 0.95
CA ALA A 278 3.47 -30.71 1.67
C ALA A 278 3.79 -31.73 2.77
N ALA A 279 4.89 -32.49 2.61
CA ALA A 279 5.41 -33.43 3.60
C ALA A 279 6.26 -32.77 4.72
N THR A 280 6.20 -31.45 4.87
CA THR A 280 6.81 -30.75 6.02
C THR A 280 6.21 -31.27 7.32
N SER A 281 7.06 -31.58 8.30
CA SER A 281 6.61 -32.17 9.56
C SER A 281 5.77 -31.21 10.40
N PRO A 282 4.75 -31.72 11.14
CA PRO A 282 3.97 -30.90 12.07
C PRO A 282 4.84 -30.18 13.12
N ALA A 283 5.96 -30.80 13.55
CA ALA A 283 6.92 -30.19 14.45
C ALA A 283 7.57 -28.93 13.84
N ALA A 284 7.99 -28.99 12.58
CA ALA A 284 8.50 -27.83 11.86
C ALA A 284 7.42 -26.75 11.66
N LEU A 285 6.20 -27.16 11.29
CA LEU A 285 5.06 -26.25 11.11
C LEU A 285 4.70 -25.50 12.38
N LYS A 286 4.81 -26.13 13.56
CA LYS A 286 4.57 -25.51 14.87
C LYS A 286 5.48 -24.31 15.13
N HIS A 287 6.72 -24.33 14.63
CA HIS A 287 7.67 -23.21 14.76
C HIS A 287 7.48 -22.15 13.67
N LEU A 288 7.12 -22.55 12.44
CA LEU A 288 7.02 -21.63 11.31
C LEU A 288 5.68 -20.88 11.24
N LEU A 289 4.56 -21.54 11.55
CA LEU A 289 3.22 -20.94 11.46
C LEU A 289 3.05 -19.66 12.30
N PRO A 290 3.57 -19.57 13.55
CA PRO A 290 3.45 -18.33 14.34
C PRO A 290 4.14 -17.12 13.72
N VAL A 291 5.16 -17.32 12.87
CA VAL A 291 6.02 -16.25 12.34
C VAL A 291 5.68 -15.91 10.88
N LEU A 292 5.27 -16.92 10.10
CA LEU A 292 5.01 -16.80 8.67
C LEU A 292 3.54 -17.02 8.30
N GLY A 293 2.73 -17.51 9.23
CA GLY A 293 1.38 -17.99 8.95
C GLY A 293 0.33 -16.90 8.82
N ASP A 294 0.69 -15.63 9.01
CA ASP A 294 -0.17 -14.46 8.84
C ASP A 294 -0.61 -14.25 7.38
N ASP A 295 0.21 -14.69 6.41
CA ASP A 295 -0.09 -14.62 4.98
C ASP A 295 0.27 -15.95 4.30
N ILE A 296 -0.71 -16.60 3.70
CA ILE A 296 -0.53 -17.86 2.97
C ILE A 296 0.55 -17.77 1.88
N ARG A 297 0.71 -16.60 1.25
CA ARG A 297 1.67 -16.37 0.17
C ARG A 297 3.09 -16.31 0.72
N LYS A 298 3.29 -15.58 1.83
CA LYS A 298 4.56 -15.50 2.55
C LYS A 298 5.00 -16.88 3.01
N PHE A 299 4.09 -17.63 3.61
CA PHE A 299 4.34 -18.98 4.09
C PHE A 299 4.73 -19.93 2.94
N THR A 300 3.95 -19.93 1.86
CA THR A 300 4.22 -20.76 0.67
C THR A 300 5.56 -20.39 0.04
N LEU A 301 5.80 -19.11 -0.20
CA LEU A 301 7.05 -18.65 -0.80
C LEU A 301 8.27 -19.03 0.05
N TYR A 302 8.17 -18.92 1.38
CA TYR A 302 9.23 -19.33 2.29
C TYR A 302 9.58 -20.81 2.12
N LEU A 303 8.59 -21.70 2.17
CA LEU A 303 8.83 -23.14 2.06
C LEU A 303 9.43 -23.55 0.70
N PHE A 304 8.96 -22.96 -0.40
CA PHE A 304 9.50 -23.23 -1.73
C PHE A 304 10.91 -22.66 -1.92
N THR A 305 11.19 -21.50 -1.32
CA THR A 305 12.55 -20.92 -1.37
C THR A 305 13.51 -21.78 -0.55
N ALA A 306 13.08 -22.25 0.63
CA ALA A 306 13.85 -23.21 1.43
C ALA A 306 14.10 -24.52 0.67
N TYR A 307 13.08 -25.04 -0.04
CA TYR A 307 13.23 -26.22 -0.90
C TYR A 307 14.25 -25.98 -2.02
N GLY A 308 14.16 -24.86 -2.74
CA GLY A 308 15.09 -24.53 -3.83
C GLY A 308 16.53 -24.33 -3.37
N LYS A 309 16.73 -23.69 -2.20
CA LYS A 309 18.06 -23.42 -1.64
C LYS A 309 18.72 -24.64 -1.01
N LEU A 310 17.96 -25.41 -0.21
CA LEU A 310 18.50 -26.60 0.46
C LEU A 310 18.60 -27.80 -0.50
N GLY A 311 17.79 -27.81 -1.56
CA GLY A 311 17.58 -28.99 -2.39
C GLY A 311 16.73 -30.06 -1.68
N PRO A 312 16.25 -31.08 -2.43
CA PRO A 312 15.26 -32.04 -1.93
C PRO A 312 15.75 -32.89 -0.75
N VAL A 313 17.04 -33.26 -0.74
CA VAL A 313 17.63 -34.12 0.29
C VAL A 313 17.75 -33.36 1.62
N ARG A 314 18.42 -32.20 1.61
CA ARG A 314 18.63 -31.40 2.83
C ARG A 314 17.31 -30.81 3.33
N TYR A 315 16.38 -30.46 2.43
CA TYR A 315 15.04 -30.05 2.82
C TYR A 315 14.33 -31.13 3.65
N ARG A 316 14.36 -32.38 3.19
CA ARG A 316 13.76 -33.50 3.95
C ARG A 316 14.46 -33.72 5.30
N GLN A 317 15.78 -33.57 5.37
CA GLN A 317 16.56 -33.70 6.61
C GLN A 317 16.26 -32.60 7.63
N VAL A 318 15.93 -31.39 7.19
CA VAL A 318 15.68 -30.25 8.08
C VAL A 318 14.20 -30.10 8.42
N LEU A 319 13.32 -30.17 7.41
CA LEU A 319 11.89 -29.88 7.53
C LEU A 319 10.97 -31.11 7.42
N GLY A 320 11.48 -32.28 7.05
CA GLY A 320 10.70 -33.52 6.94
C GLY A 320 10.33 -34.15 8.28
N ALA A 321 9.75 -35.37 8.23
CA ALA A 321 9.26 -36.11 9.41
C ALA A 321 10.32 -36.31 10.50
N ASP A 322 11.53 -36.71 10.11
CA ASP A 322 12.69 -36.88 11.01
C ASP A 322 13.56 -35.60 11.07
N GLY A 323 12.93 -34.45 10.86
CA GLY A 323 13.59 -33.17 10.68
C GLY A 323 14.35 -32.69 11.91
N GLN A 324 15.39 -31.89 11.69
CA GLN A 324 16.13 -31.20 12.75
C GLN A 324 15.31 -30.04 13.33
N THR A 325 14.41 -30.32 14.26
CA THR A 325 13.49 -29.33 14.87
C THR A 325 14.22 -28.10 15.43
N TRP A 326 15.40 -28.28 16.03
CA TRP A 326 16.23 -27.19 16.56
C TRP A 326 16.68 -26.22 15.48
N ALA A 327 16.96 -26.71 14.26
CA ALA A 327 17.36 -25.88 13.14
C ALA A 327 16.16 -25.06 12.63
N VAL A 328 14.98 -25.67 12.55
CA VAL A 328 13.74 -24.97 12.18
C VAL A 328 13.36 -23.92 13.23
N GLU A 329 13.56 -24.21 14.51
CA GLU A 329 13.35 -23.24 15.58
C GLU A 329 14.31 -22.03 15.46
N ALA A 330 15.59 -22.27 15.18
CA ALA A 330 16.57 -21.21 14.94
C ALA A 330 16.17 -20.34 13.73
N MET A 331 15.73 -20.97 12.63
CA MET A 331 15.19 -20.26 11.46
C MET A 331 13.98 -19.39 11.85
N ALA A 332 13.00 -19.95 12.56
CA ALA A 332 11.81 -19.22 12.99
C ALA A 332 12.16 -18.01 13.88
N ARG A 333 13.08 -18.18 14.84
CA ARG A 333 13.58 -17.10 15.70
C ARG A 333 14.28 -16.00 14.93
N ARG A 334 15.00 -16.34 13.85
CA ARG A 334 15.65 -15.35 12.97
C ARG A 334 14.60 -14.55 12.21
N ILE A 335 13.65 -15.23 11.58
CA ILE A 335 12.57 -14.59 10.79
C ILE A 335 11.72 -13.68 11.65
N ALA A 336 11.47 -14.03 12.91
CA ALA A 336 10.69 -13.21 13.83
C ALA A 336 11.30 -11.82 14.11
N LYS A 337 12.60 -11.64 13.85
CA LYS A 337 13.31 -10.36 13.98
C LYS A 337 13.34 -9.54 12.70
N GLU A 338 12.90 -10.11 11.59
CA GLU A 338 12.97 -9.47 10.28
C GLU A 338 11.78 -8.55 10.03
N PRO A 339 11.95 -7.46 9.27
CA PRO A 339 10.86 -6.59 8.92
C PRO A 339 9.83 -7.33 8.04
N PRO A 340 8.55 -6.89 8.04
CA PRO A 340 7.53 -7.46 7.17
C PRO A 340 7.95 -7.45 5.69
N LEU A 341 7.57 -8.49 4.96
CA LEU A 341 7.80 -8.52 3.51
C LEU A 341 6.95 -7.45 2.83
N THR A 342 7.63 -6.60 2.07
CA THR A 342 7.06 -5.53 1.24
C THR A 342 7.60 -5.67 -0.16
N GLY A 343 6.78 -5.31 -1.16
CA GLY A 343 7.18 -5.34 -2.56
C GLY A 343 6.58 -6.47 -3.39
N THR A 344 7.21 -6.78 -4.53
CA THR A 344 6.80 -7.86 -5.44
C THR A 344 7.14 -9.25 -4.89
N HIS A 345 6.57 -10.32 -5.46
CA HIS A 345 6.95 -11.68 -5.08
C HIS A 345 8.44 -11.99 -5.34
N GLU A 346 9.07 -11.31 -6.31
CA GLU A 346 10.51 -11.44 -6.60
C GLU A 346 11.35 -10.79 -5.50
N GLU A 347 10.96 -9.59 -5.05
CA GLU A 347 11.61 -8.91 -3.92
C GLU A 347 11.42 -9.69 -2.62
N TRP A 348 10.25 -10.31 -2.44
CA TRP A 348 9.99 -11.21 -1.31
C TRP A 348 10.90 -12.43 -1.37
N LYS A 349 11.03 -13.07 -2.55
CA LYS A 349 11.91 -14.23 -2.74
C LYS A 349 13.34 -13.87 -2.40
N ALA A 350 13.87 -12.76 -2.92
CA ALA A 350 15.24 -12.31 -2.64
C ALA A 350 15.48 -12.09 -1.13
N LYS A 351 14.53 -11.46 -0.43
CA LYS A 351 14.60 -11.30 1.03
C LYS A 351 14.59 -12.63 1.77
N VAL A 352 13.72 -13.55 1.37
CA VAL A 352 13.65 -14.89 1.95
C VAL A 352 14.94 -15.68 1.70
N GLU A 353 15.51 -15.61 0.49
CA GLU A 353 16.80 -16.23 0.17
C GLU A 353 17.90 -15.69 1.10
N PHE A 354 17.95 -14.38 1.31
CA PHE A 354 18.88 -13.76 2.26
C PHE A 354 18.69 -14.25 3.71
N TRP A 355 17.43 -14.37 4.17
CA TRP A 355 17.14 -14.92 5.50
C TRP A 355 17.60 -16.36 5.65
N LEU A 356 17.40 -17.18 4.62
CA LEU A 356 17.82 -18.58 4.60
C LEU A 356 19.34 -18.71 4.58
N ASP A 357 20.04 -17.93 3.74
CA ASP A 357 21.50 -17.96 3.66
C ASP A 357 22.12 -17.57 5.02
N SER A 358 21.57 -16.53 5.67
CA SER A 358 21.97 -16.14 7.03
C SER A 358 21.69 -17.23 8.07
N ALA A 359 20.53 -17.88 8.01
CA ALA A 359 20.18 -18.95 8.94
C ALA A 359 21.08 -20.17 8.76
N VAL A 360 21.32 -20.60 7.53
CA VAL A 360 22.20 -21.75 7.21
C VAL A 360 23.63 -21.51 7.66
N ALA A 361 24.19 -20.32 7.41
CA ALA A 361 25.53 -19.97 7.89
C ALA A 361 25.64 -20.04 9.43
N THR A 362 24.57 -19.68 10.15
CA THR A 362 24.52 -19.77 11.61
C THR A 362 24.48 -21.24 12.07
N LEU A 363 23.70 -22.08 11.38
CA LEU A 363 23.59 -23.51 11.68
C LEU A 363 24.89 -24.26 11.44
N ASP A 364 25.58 -23.95 10.33
CA ASP A 364 26.86 -24.59 10.00
C ASP A 364 27.95 -24.18 11.02
N ALA A 365 27.99 -22.91 11.45
CA ALA A 365 28.90 -22.45 12.50
C ALA A 365 28.63 -23.08 13.89
N ASP A 366 27.35 -23.29 14.24
CA ASP A 366 26.97 -23.97 15.49
C ASP A 366 27.26 -25.47 15.44
N ALA A 367 27.15 -26.10 14.26
CA ALA A 367 27.55 -27.49 14.04
C ALA A 367 29.07 -27.69 14.18
N GLU A 368 29.88 -26.78 13.63
CA GLU A 368 31.34 -26.77 13.82
C GLU A 368 31.71 -26.62 15.29
N LYS A 369 31.13 -25.65 16.01
CA LYS A 369 31.35 -25.47 17.45
C LYS A 369 30.95 -26.69 18.28
N LYS A 370 29.86 -27.35 17.93
CA LYS A 370 29.41 -28.59 18.59
C LYS A 370 30.37 -29.74 18.32
N GLY A 371 30.89 -29.85 17.10
CA GLY A 371 31.94 -30.82 16.74
C GLY A 371 33.24 -30.58 17.52
N GLU A 372 33.67 -29.32 17.65
CA GLU A 372 34.84 -28.95 18.44
C GLU A 372 34.69 -29.25 19.94
N MET A 373 33.51 -28.99 20.52
CA MET A 373 33.26 -29.32 21.92
C MET A 373 33.24 -30.83 22.18
N LEU A 374 32.65 -31.62 21.29
CA LEU A 374 32.66 -33.09 21.39
C LEU A 374 34.07 -33.66 21.20
N GLY A 375 34.84 -33.12 20.24
CA GLY A 375 36.25 -33.51 20.05
C GLY A 375 37.16 -33.12 21.22
N LYS A 376 36.84 -32.07 21.96
CA LYS A 376 37.53 -31.72 23.23
C LYS A 376 37.17 -32.67 24.36
N LEU A 377 35.93 -33.17 24.42
CA LEU A 377 35.49 -34.16 25.42
C LEU A 377 36.13 -35.53 25.19
N ASP A 378 36.33 -35.95 23.94
CA ASP A 378 36.99 -37.22 23.62
C ASP A 378 38.51 -37.21 23.89
N LYS A 379 39.13 -36.02 23.98
CA LYS A 379 40.55 -35.86 24.37
C LYS A 379 40.78 -35.84 25.88
N VAL A 380 39.73 -35.91 26.68
CA VAL A 380 39.78 -35.86 28.16
C VAL A 380 39.52 -37.25 28.79
N LYS A 381 39.30 -38.28 27.97
CA LYS A 381 39.41 -39.69 28.37
C LYS A 381 40.77 -40.25 27.98
#